data_AF-A0A8C2CN80-F1
#
_entry.id   AF-A0A8C2CN80-F1
#
_cell.length_a   1.000
_cell.length_b   1.000
_cell.length_c   1.000
_cell.angle_alpha   90.00
_cell.angle_beta   90.00
_cell.angle_gamma   90.00
#
_symmetry.space_group_name_H-M   'P 1'
#
loop_
_entity.id
_entity.type
_entity.pdbx_description
1 polymer ?
#
loop_
_entity_poly.entity_id
_entity_poly.type
_entity_poly.pdbx_seq_one_letter_code
_entity_poly.pdbx_strand_id
1 'polypeptide(L)'
;GNPHSLSLLLLLSSPSTSSTKIMAVHGPVVKIHPVVLASIVDSYERRNEGASRVIGTLLGTTDKHSVEVTNCFSVPHNESEDEVAVDMEFAKNMYELHKKVSPSEVIIGWYATGYDITEHSVLIHEYYSREAPNPIHLTVDTALQSNKMNIRAYVSSQMGVPGKTVGVMFTPLTVKYIYYDTERIGVDLLQRTRESPSRTNGLTTDLAQVASAAGRVQEMLSTVLSYIEDVLVSVSLGHNFN
;
A
#
# COMPACT_ATOMS: atom_id res chain seq x y z
N GLY A 1 -8.71 64.60 -12.14
CA GLY A 1 -8.79 64.98 -10.72
C GLY A 1 -9.40 63.83 -9.97
N ASN A 2 -8.63 63.29 -9.03
CA ASN A 2 -8.92 62.25 -8.03
C ASN A 2 -10.20 62.57 -7.17
N PRO A 3 -10.64 61.75 -6.19
CA PRO A 3 -11.33 60.44 -6.25
C PRO A 3 -12.48 60.36 -5.18
N HIS A 4 -12.95 59.14 -4.85
CA HIS A 4 -13.72 58.73 -3.66
C HIS A 4 -15.24 59.00 -3.58
N SER A 5 -16.06 57.94 -3.56
CA SER A 5 -16.75 57.46 -2.33
C SER A 5 -17.84 56.42 -2.63
N LEU A 6 -17.56 55.19 -2.19
CA LEU A 6 -18.42 54.25 -1.44
C LEU A 6 -19.89 54.01 -1.84
N SER A 7 -20.10 52.73 -2.17
CA SER A 7 -21.04 51.80 -1.51
C SER A 7 -22.51 51.70 -1.92
N LEU A 8 -22.86 50.42 -2.03
CA LEU A 8 -24.14 49.78 -1.73
C LEU A 8 -25.20 49.78 -2.86
N LEU A 9 -25.17 48.73 -3.69
CA LEU A 9 -26.38 47.96 -3.91
C LEU A 9 -26.03 46.49 -4.15
N LEU A 10 -26.16 45.73 -3.07
CA LEU A 10 -26.19 44.28 -3.01
C LEU A 10 -27.59 43.81 -3.40
N LEU A 11 -27.67 42.62 -4.01
CA LEU A 11 -28.84 41.72 -4.17
C LEU A 11 -29.49 41.69 -5.58
N LEU A 12 -29.05 40.72 -6.39
CA LEU A 12 -29.75 39.42 -6.60
C LEU A 12 -29.33 38.82 -7.95
N SER A 13 -28.28 38.01 -7.95
CA SER A 13 -28.09 37.00 -8.99
C SER A 13 -27.83 35.64 -8.34
N SER A 14 -28.73 34.72 -8.65
CA SER A 14 -28.82 33.29 -8.30
C SER A 14 -27.48 32.57 -8.05
N PRO A 15 -27.42 31.62 -7.09
CA PRO A 15 -26.34 30.65 -7.04
C PRO A 15 -26.52 29.69 -8.21
N SER A 16 -25.77 29.88 -9.29
CA SER A 16 -25.45 28.76 -10.16
C SER A 16 -24.68 27.77 -9.29
N THR A 17 -25.29 26.62 -9.01
CA THR A 17 -24.66 25.46 -8.39
C THR A 17 -23.55 24.94 -9.31
N SER A 18 -22.47 25.69 -9.41
CA SER A 18 -21.15 25.17 -9.71
C SER A 18 -20.76 24.45 -8.44
N SER A 19 -21.17 23.19 -8.34
CA SER A 19 -20.59 22.23 -7.43
C SER A 19 -19.09 22.33 -7.66
N THR A 20 -18.40 23.04 -6.76
CA THR A 20 -16.96 23.05 -6.65
C THR A 20 -16.60 21.60 -6.43
N LYS A 21 -16.36 20.91 -7.53
CA LYS A 21 -15.67 19.64 -7.55
C LYS A 21 -14.33 20.01 -6.95
N ILE A 22 -14.20 19.83 -5.63
CA ILE A 22 -12.92 19.60 -5.01
C ILE A 22 -12.32 18.56 -5.94
N MET A 23 -11.34 18.98 -6.74
CA MET A 23 -10.51 18.05 -7.50
C MET A 23 -9.78 17.30 -6.41
N ALA A 24 -10.46 16.31 -5.85
CA ALA A 24 -9.80 15.31 -5.06
C ALA A 24 -8.74 14.80 -6.02
N VAL A 25 -7.49 15.07 -5.67
CA VAL A 25 -6.32 14.39 -6.22
C VAL A 25 -6.48 12.93 -5.78
N HIS A 26 -7.49 12.25 -6.33
CA HIS A 26 -7.59 10.81 -6.28
C HIS A 26 -6.56 10.35 -7.29
N GLY A 27 -5.31 10.35 -6.85
CA GLY A 27 -4.30 9.52 -7.49
C GLY A 27 -4.82 8.08 -7.58
N PRO A 28 -4.25 7.27 -8.48
CA PRO A 28 -4.72 5.92 -8.69
C PRO A 28 -4.70 5.13 -7.38
N VAL A 29 -5.75 4.33 -7.16
CA VAL A 29 -5.79 3.44 -6.00
C VAL A 29 -4.82 2.29 -6.24
N VAL A 30 -3.90 2.06 -5.30
CA VAL A 30 -2.92 0.97 -5.42
C VAL A 30 -3.50 -0.28 -4.78
N LYS A 31 -3.71 -1.31 -5.60
CA LYS A 31 -4.17 -2.63 -5.17
C LYS A 31 -2.97 -3.56 -5.08
N ILE A 32 -2.75 -4.15 -3.92
CA ILE A 32 -1.58 -5.00 -3.66
C ILE A 32 -2.06 -6.40 -3.33
N HIS A 33 -1.45 -7.40 -3.99
CA HIS A 33 -1.61 -8.80 -3.66
C HIS A 33 -0.66 -9.23 -2.53
N PRO A 34 -1.09 -10.06 -1.56
CA PRO A 34 -0.24 -10.56 -0.47
C PRO A 34 1.06 -11.23 -0.90
N VAL A 35 1.07 -11.87 -2.07
CA VAL A 35 2.30 -12.44 -2.66
C VAL A 35 3.43 -11.41 -2.75
N VAL A 36 3.11 -10.15 -3.06
CA VAL A 36 4.08 -9.05 -3.15
C VAL A 36 4.68 -8.77 -1.77
N LEU A 37 3.84 -8.72 -0.74
CA LEU A 37 4.32 -8.49 0.63
C LEU A 37 5.19 -9.65 1.12
N ALA A 38 4.80 -10.89 0.82
CA ALA A 38 5.58 -12.08 1.17
C ALA A 38 6.96 -12.04 0.48
N SER A 39 7.01 -11.67 -0.80
CA SER A 39 8.27 -11.51 -1.55
C SER A 39 9.15 -10.38 -1.03
N ILE A 40 8.57 -9.24 -0.62
CA ILE A 40 9.33 -8.13 -0.01
C ILE A 40 9.93 -8.57 1.33
N VAL A 41 9.15 -9.27 2.16
CA VAL A 41 9.62 -9.75 3.47
C VAL A 41 10.70 -10.83 3.30
N ASP A 42 10.53 -11.79 2.38
CA ASP A 42 11.57 -12.79 2.09
C ASP A 42 12.85 -12.13 1.57
N SER A 43 12.72 -11.11 0.71
CA SER A 43 13.86 -10.32 0.22
C SER A 43 14.56 -9.54 1.34
N TYR A 44 13.80 -9.03 2.31
CA TYR A 44 14.34 -8.32 3.47
C TYR A 44 15.09 -9.26 4.44
N GLU A 45 14.59 -10.48 4.66
CA GLU A 45 15.27 -11.48 5.49
C GLU A 45 16.56 -11.99 4.84
N ARG A 46 16.59 -12.12 3.51
CA ARG A 46 17.76 -12.57 2.73
C ARG A 46 18.72 -11.44 2.33
N ARG A 47 18.63 -10.28 2.98
CA ARG A 47 19.45 -9.11 2.65
C ARG A 47 20.94 -9.40 2.73
N ASN A 48 21.71 -8.67 1.92
CA ASN A 48 23.16 -8.75 1.95
C ASN A 48 23.70 -8.22 3.29
N GLU A 49 24.79 -8.80 3.79
CA GLU A 49 25.39 -8.37 5.07
C GLU A 49 25.77 -6.89 4.99
N GLY A 50 25.19 -6.06 5.88
CA GLY A 50 25.43 -4.61 5.94
C GLY A 50 24.38 -3.74 5.25
N ALA A 51 23.48 -4.30 4.45
CA ALA A 51 22.38 -3.53 3.85
C ALA A 51 21.23 -3.36 4.84
N SER A 52 20.91 -2.11 5.21
CA SER A 52 19.75 -1.82 6.06
C SER A 52 18.44 -1.78 5.28
N ARG A 53 18.52 -1.58 3.96
CA ARG A 53 17.39 -1.42 3.05
C ARG A 53 17.46 -2.43 1.91
N VAL A 54 16.30 -2.73 1.33
CA VAL A 54 16.13 -3.52 0.12
C VAL A 54 15.31 -2.71 -0.86
N ILE A 55 15.82 -2.63 -2.08
CA ILE A 55 15.15 -2.00 -3.21
C ILE A 55 14.74 -3.09 -4.19
N GLY A 56 13.57 -2.92 -4.80
CA GLY A 56 13.15 -3.78 -5.88
C GLY A 56 12.15 -3.15 -6.80
N THR A 57 11.89 -3.83 -7.91
CA THR A 57 10.96 -3.38 -8.95
C THR A 57 9.59 -4.00 -8.70
N LEU A 58 8.54 -3.20 -8.84
CA LEU A 58 7.15 -3.63 -8.79
C LEU A 58 6.65 -3.88 -10.22
N LEU A 59 5.97 -5.01 -10.39
CA LEU A 59 5.32 -5.40 -11.63
C LEU A 59 3.83 -5.57 -11.41
N GLY A 60 3.10 -5.31 -12.49
CA GLY A 60 1.70 -5.62 -12.54
C GLY A 60 1.02 -4.91 -13.69
N THR A 61 -0.21 -4.50 -13.47
CA THR A 61 -1.02 -3.87 -14.52
C THR A 61 -1.48 -2.50 -14.06
N THR A 62 -1.41 -1.54 -14.97
CA THR A 62 -1.94 -0.18 -14.76
C THR A 62 -3.28 -0.07 -15.47
N ASP A 63 -4.31 0.30 -14.71
CA ASP A 63 -5.60 0.75 -15.22
C ASP A 63 -5.76 2.27 -14.97
N LYS A 64 -6.71 2.91 -15.67
CA LYS A 64 -6.85 4.39 -15.69
C LYS A 64 -6.96 5.04 -14.30
N HIS A 65 -7.54 4.35 -13.33
CA HIS A 65 -7.74 4.86 -11.97
C HIS A 65 -7.30 3.90 -10.87
N SER A 66 -6.72 2.75 -11.23
CA SER A 66 -6.17 1.81 -10.26
C SER A 66 -4.94 1.13 -10.80
N VAL A 67 -3.94 0.97 -9.96
CA VAL A 67 -2.75 0.18 -10.30
C VAL A 67 -2.78 -1.09 -9.48
N GLU A 68 -2.61 -2.21 -10.15
CA GLU A 68 -2.64 -3.52 -9.54
C GLU A 68 -1.22 -4.11 -9.53
N VAL A 69 -0.69 -4.28 -8.34
CA VAL A 69 0.65 -4.84 -8.08
C VAL A 69 0.50 -6.34 -7.88
N THR A 70 0.82 -7.13 -8.90
CA THR A 70 0.72 -8.60 -8.88
C THR A 70 2.02 -9.26 -8.46
N ASN A 71 3.16 -8.67 -8.80
CA ASN A 71 4.46 -9.29 -8.58
C ASN A 71 5.55 -8.26 -8.26
N CYS A 72 6.66 -8.73 -7.71
CA CYS A 72 7.84 -7.89 -7.44
C CYS A 72 9.11 -8.74 -7.42
N PHE A 73 10.24 -8.12 -7.76
CA PHE A 73 11.56 -8.72 -7.57
C PHE A 73 12.51 -7.72 -6.93
N SER A 74 13.44 -8.22 -6.11
CA SER A 74 14.51 -7.40 -5.54
C SER A 74 15.60 -7.14 -6.57
N VAL A 75 16.20 -5.95 -6.51
CA VAL A 75 17.31 -5.56 -7.38
C VAL A 75 18.53 -5.28 -6.50
N PRO A 76 19.69 -5.88 -6.82
CA PRO A 76 20.93 -5.52 -6.16
C PRO A 76 21.17 -4.02 -6.27
N HIS A 77 21.40 -3.39 -5.13
CA HIS A 77 21.74 -1.98 -5.05
C HIS A 77 22.97 -1.82 -4.18
N ASN A 78 23.72 -0.76 -4.45
CA ASN A 78 24.84 -0.34 -3.64
C ASN A 78 24.53 1.06 -3.12
N GLU A 79 24.41 1.19 -1.80
CA GLU A 79 24.13 2.45 -1.11
C GLU A 79 25.42 2.94 -0.44
N SER A 80 25.94 4.07 -0.90
CA SER A 80 27.02 4.85 -0.27
C SER A 80 26.44 6.16 0.26
N GLU A 81 27.21 6.92 1.06
CA GLU A 81 26.71 8.14 1.74
C GLU A 81 26.10 9.19 0.79
N ASP A 82 26.58 9.29 -0.46
CA ASP A 82 26.08 10.27 -1.45
C ASP A 82 25.53 9.62 -2.74
N GLU A 83 25.77 8.32 -2.96
CA GLU A 83 25.42 7.67 -4.22
C GLU A 83 24.66 6.37 -3.97
N VAL A 84 23.56 6.21 -4.71
CA VAL A 84 22.86 4.92 -4.81
C VAL A 84 22.90 4.44 -6.25
N ALA A 85 23.57 3.32 -6.45
CA ALA A 85 23.63 2.63 -7.72
C ALA A 85 22.70 1.42 -7.69
N VAL A 86 21.72 1.40 -8.60
CA VAL A 86 20.82 0.27 -8.82
C VAL A 86 21.25 -0.44 -10.11
N ASP A 87 21.41 -1.76 -10.06
CA ASP A 87 21.77 -2.53 -11.25
C ASP A 87 20.58 -2.66 -12.22
N MET A 88 20.54 -1.75 -13.19
CA MET A 88 19.48 -1.69 -14.19
C MET A 88 19.61 -2.80 -15.24
N GLU A 89 20.80 -3.33 -15.48
CA GLU A 89 20.99 -4.45 -16.41
C GLU A 89 20.37 -5.70 -15.81
N PHE A 90 20.59 -5.94 -14.52
CA PHE A 90 19.90 -6.98 -13.78
C PHE A 90 18.38 -6.80 -13.81
N ALA A 91 17.89 -5.59 -13.55
CA ALA A 91 16.45 -5.31 -13.58
C ALA A 91 15.82 -5.55 -14.95
N LYS A 92 16.51 -5.19 -16.05
CA LYS A 92 16.05 -5.43 -17.43
C LYS A 92 16.04 -6.92 -17.77
N ASN A 93 17.08 -7.65 -17.39
CA ASN A 93 17.15 -9.10 -17.59
C ASN A 93 16.04 -9.83 -16.82
N MET A 94 15.82 -9.46 -15.55
CA MET A 94 14.72 -10.01 -14.76
C MET A 94 13.36 -9.65 -15.33
N TYR A 95 13.17 -8.40 -15.76
CA TYR A 95 11.94 -7.99 -16.42
C TYR A 95 11.66 -8.81 -17.68
N GLU A 96 12.67 -9.10 -18.51
CA GLU A 96 12.50 -9.93 -19.70
C GLU A 96 12.09 -11.37 -19.35
N LEU A 97 12.66 -11.96 -18.29
CA LEU A 97 12.25 -13.28 -17.80
C LEU A 97 10.82 -13.28 -17.28
N HIS A 98 10.44 -12.29 -16.48
CA HIS A 98 9.06 -12.13 -15.99
C HIS A 98 8.08 -11.94 -17.15
N LYS A 99 8.46 -11.18 -18.18
CA LYS A 99 7.65 -10.97 -19.38
C LYS A 99 7.45 -12.25 -20.20
N LYS A 100 8.40 -13.19 -20.18
CA LYS A 100 8.26 -14.53 -20.79
C LYS A 100 7.24 -15.40 -20.04
N VAL A 101 7.17 -15.28 -18.72
CA VAL A 101 6.22 -16.01 -17.88
C VAL A 101 4.83 -15.37 -17.93
N SER A 102 4.77 -14.03 -17.88
CA SER A 102 3.54 -13.26 -17.81
C SER A 102 3.66 -11.99 -18.65
N PRO A 103 3.26 -12.04 -19.94
CA PRO A 103 3.43 -10.91 -20.86
C PRO A 103 2.51 -9.72 -20.56
N SER A 104 1.50 -9.89 -19.71
CA SER A 104 0.61 -8.82 -19.24
C SER A 104 1.25 -7.90 -18.20
N GLU A 105 2.34 -8.34 -17.57
CA GLU A 105 2.98 -7.56 -16.51
C GLU A 105 3.92 -6.50 -17.09
N VAL A 106 3.77 -5.28 -16.59
CA VAL A 106 4.63 -4.13 -16.91
C VAL A 106 5.25 -3.58 -15.64
N ILE A 107 6.36 -2.85 -15.80
CA ILE A 107 6.99 -2.13 -14.70
C ILE A 107 6.05 -0.98 -14.30
N ILE A 108 5.54 -1.03 -13.08
CA ILE A 108 4.62 -0.01 -12.53
C ILE A 108 5.29 0.90 -11.51
N GLY A 109 6.47 0.53 -11.04
CA GLY A 109 7.19 1.30 -10.05
C GLY A 109 8.25 0.47 -9.33
N TRP A 110 8.57 0.89 -8.11
CA TRP A 110 9.61 0.30 -7.29
C TRP A 110 9.21 0.34 -5.81
N TYR A 111 9.80 -0.54 -5.02
CA TYR A 111 9.62 -0.55 -3.57
C TYR A 111 10.95 -0.37 -2.85
N ALA A 112 10.87 0.19 -1.65
CA ALA A 112 11.96 0.31 -0.71
C ALA A 112 11.51 -0.15 0.67
N THR A 113 12.37 -0.85 1.39
CA THR A 113 12.17 -1.06 2.83
C THR A 113 12.71 0.13 3.61
N GLY A 114 11.96 0.57 4.62
CA GLY A 114 12.29 1.72 5.46
C GLY A 114 11.03 2.41 5.97
N TYR A 115 11.17 3.23 7.01
CA TYR A 115 10.06 4.00 7.55
C TYR A 115 9.88 5.35 6.84
N ASP A 116 11.01 6.00 6.49
CA ASP A 116 11.03 7.33 5.89
C ASP A 116 11.53 7.35 4.45
N ILE A 117 11.09 8.38 3.72
CA ILE A 117 11.62 8.72 2.40
C ILE A 117 12.94 9.45 2.61
N THR A 118 14.03 8.89 2.11
CA THR A 118 15.37 9.48 2.15
C THR A 118 15.67 10.26 0.87
N GLU A 119 16.71 11.10 0.89
CA GLU A 119 17.16 11.84 -0.31
C GLU A 119 17.54 10.89 -1.46
N HIS A 120 18.17 9.75 -1.15
CA HIS A 120 18.45 8.68 -2.12
C HIS A 120 17.21 8.16 -2.86
N SER A 121 16.03 8.27 -2.24
CA SER A 121 14.77 7.84 -2.87
C SER A 121 14.42 8.72 -4.07
N VAL A 122 14.83 9.99 -4.08
CA VAL A 122 14.60 10.90 -5.22
C VAL A 122 15.45 10.48 -6.42
N LEU A 123 16.71 10.11 -6.19
CA LEU A 123 17.62 9.64 -7.24
C LEU A 123 17.09 8.36 -7.90
N ILE A 124 16.72 7.36 -7.09
CA ILE A 124 16.14 6.10 -7.57
C ILE A 124 14.85 6.37 -8.36
N HIS A 125 14.01 7.27 -7.84
CA HIS A 125 12.75 7.61 -8.48
C HIS A 125 12.95 8.26 -9.86
N GLU A 126 13.92 9.16 -9.99
CA GLU A 126 14.27 9.75 -11.28
C GLU A 126 14.73 8.69 -12.30
N TYR A 127 15.51 7.70 -11.86
CA TYR A 127 15.90 6.58 -12.71
C TYR A 127 14.69 5.77 -13.20
N TYR A 128 13.77 5.39 -12.32
CA TYR A 128 12.56 4.65 -12.71
C TYR A 128 11.59 5.50 -13.53
N SER A 129 11.57 6.81 -13.35
CA SER A 129 10.74 7.72 -14.15
C SER A 129 11.15 7.78 -15.63
N ARG A 130 12.37 7.33 -15.96
CA ARG A 130 12.83 7.18 -17.36
C ARG A 130 12.32 5.90 -18.02
N GLU A 131 12.06 4.87 -17.23
CA GLU A 131 11.64 3.54 -17.71
C GLU A 131 10.09 3.39 -17.70
N ALA A 132 9.40 4.02 -16.75
CA ALA A 132 7.94 3.94 -16.61
C ALA A 132 7.29 5.33 -16.44
N PRO A 133 6.15 5.60 -17.11
CA PRO A 133 5.38 6.82 -16.86
C PRO A 133 4.68 6.73 -15.49
N ASN A 134 4.90 7.74 -14.63
CA ASN A 134 4.36 7.84 -13.27
C ASN A 134 4.66 6.60 -12.39
N PRO A 135 5.93 6.32 -12.08
CA PRO A 135 6.27 5.17 -11.26
C PRO A 135 5.73 5.34 -9.83
N ILE A 136 5.17 4.26 -9.29
CA ILE A 136 4.73 4.21 -7.89
C ILE A 136 5.94 3.85 -7.02
N HIS A 137 6.17 4.63 -5.97
CA HIS A 137 7.14 4.33 -4.94
C HIS A 137 6.41 3.72 -3.74
N LEU A 138 6.69 2.47 -3.42
CA LEU A 138 6.12 1.78 -2.28
C LEU A 138 7.14 1.68 -1.15
N THR A 139 6.76 2.07 0.04
CA THR A 139 7.61 2.02 1.23
C THR A 139 7.03 1.01 2.22
N VAL A 140 7.85 0.05 2.63
CA VAL A 140 7.48 -0.97 3.61
C VAL A 140 8.31 -0.80 4.88
N ASP A 141 7.63 -0.49 5.98
CA ASP A 141 8.25 -0.44 7.29
C ASP A 141 8.43 -1.86 7.87
N THR A 142 9.69 -2.29 7.93
CA THR A 142 10.13 -3.55 8.54
C THR A 142 10.72 -3.34 9.94
N ALA A 143 10.97 -2.09 10.36
CA ALA A 143 11.53 -1.77 11.68
C ALA A 143 10.49 -1.91 12.80
N LEU A 144 9.21 -2.10 12.44
CA LEU A 144 8.10 -2.37 13.35
C LEU A 144 8.00 -1.35 14.50
N GLN A 145 8.46 -0.11 14.32
CA GLN A 145 8.53 0.91 15.38
C GLN A 145 7.14 1.19 15.97
N SER A 146 6.08 1.00 15.18
CA SER A 146 4.68 1.15 15.61
C SER A 146 4.00 -0.18 16.00
N ASN A 147 4.75 -1.26 16.26
CA ASN A 147 4.26 -2.64 16.46
C ASN A 147 3.38 -3.20 15.31
N LYS A 148 3.28 -2.48 14.19
CA LYS A 148 2.53 -2.85 13.00
C LYS A 148 3.36 -2.52 11.77
N MET A 149 3.36 -3.43 10.81
CA MET A 149 3.94 -3.22 9.49
C MET A 149 3.14 -2.10 8.78
N ASN A 150 3.82 -1.01 8.42
CA ASN A 150 3.21 0.11 7.73
C ASN A 150 3.61 0.08 6.26
N ILE A 151 2.63 0.05 5.37
CA ILE A 151 2.85 0.02 3.93
C ILE A 151 2.23 1.29 3.36
N ARG A 152 3.06 2.12 2.74
CA ARG A 152 2.63 3.39 2.14
C ARG A 152 3.03 3.37 0.67
N ALA A 153 2.12 3.78 -0.19
CA ALA A 153 2.42 4.02 -1.59
C ALA A 153 2.45 5.52 -1.85
N TYR A 154 3.36 5.94 -2.71
CA TYR A 154 3.56 7.32 -3.09
C TYR A 154 3.63 7.43 -4.61
N VAL A 155 3.13 8.54 -5.14
CA VAL A 155 3.37 8.96 -6.52
C VAL A 155 4.14 10.27 -6.52
N SER A 156 5.11 10.41 -7.42
CA SER A 156 5.78 11.69 -7.60
C SER A 156 4.87 12.67 -8.33
N SER A 157 4.74 13.86 -7.79
CA SER A 157 4.27 15.02 -8.51
C SER A 157 5.42 16.02 -8.60
N GLN A 158 5.81 16.37 -9.83
CA GLN A 158 6.79 17.44 -10.03
C GLN A 158 6.11 18.75 -9.65
N MET A 159 6.62 19.40 -8.62
CA MET A 159 6.12 20.67 -8.15
C MET A 159 7.24 21.70 -8.32
N GLY A 160 7.03 22.62 -9.25
CA GLY A 160 7.98 23.67 -9.56
C GLY A 160 7.28 24.87 -10.17
N VAL A 161 7.78 26.07 -9.86
CA VAL A 161 7.38 27.30 -10.54
C VAL A 161 8.17 27.35 -11.85
N PRO A 162 7.55 27.64 -13.01
CA PRO A 162 8.28 27.81 -14.26
C PRO A 162 9.38 28.87 -14.07
N GLY A 163 10.66 28.45 -14.12
CA GLY A 163 11.84 29.30 -13.97
C GLY A 163 12.63 29.19 -12.65
N LYS A 164 12.27 28.32 -11.70
CA LYS A 164 13.04 28.03 -10.46
C LYS A 164 13.18 26.52 -10.20
N THR A 165 13.90 26.15 -9.13
CA THR A 165 14.13 24.77 -8.65
C THR A 165 12.87 23.92 -8.76
N VAL A 166 12.96 22.86 -9.56
CA VAL A 166 11.92 21.85 -9.69
C VAL A 166 12.09 20.88 -8.53
N GLY A 167 11.13 20.84 -7.61
CA GLY A 167 11.10 19.88 -6.52
C GLY A 167 10.25 18.66 -6.88
N VAL A 168 10.64 17.49 -6.40
CA VAL A 168 9.80 16.29 -6.48
C VAL A 168 9.07 16.13 -5.15
N MET A 169 7.73 16.14 -5.19
CA MET A 169 6.91 15.86 -4.01
C MET A 169 6.29 14.47 -4.11
N PHE A 170 6.46 13.68 -3.06
CA PHE A 170 5.79 12.38 -2.94
C PHE A 170 4.40 12.57 -2.34
N THR A 171 3.37 12.38 -3.16
CA THR A 171 1.97 12.41 -2.72
C THR A 171 1.56 11.01 -2.27
N PRO A 172 1.08 10.82 -1.03
CA PRO A 172 0.64 9.51 -0.57
C PRO A 172 -0.61 9.05 -1.32
N LEU A 173 -0.63 7.78 -1.71
CA LEU A 173 -1.76 7.11 -2.33
C LEU A 173 -2.44 6.17 -1.35
N THR A 174 -3.74 5.92 -1.58
CA THR A 174 -4.48 4.91 -0.82
C THR A 174 -4.09 3.52 -1.31
N VAL A 175 -3.58 2.71 -0.38
CA VAL A 175 -3.27 1.30 -0.59
C VAL A 175 -4.48 0.45 -0.18
N LYS A 176 -4.85 -0.51 -1.02
CA LYS A 176 -5.86 -1.54 -0.72
C LYS A 176 -5.27 -2.92 -0.97
N TYR A 177 -5.60 -3.87 -0.12
CA TYR A 177 -5.25 -5.27 -0.35
C TYR A 177 -6.34 -5.93 -1.16
N ILE A 178 -5.94 -6.64 -2.21
CA ILE A 178 -6.82 -7.50 -2.98
C ILE A 178 -6.27 -8.92 -2.94
N TYR A 179 -7.16 -9.89 -3.15
CA TYR A 179 -6.84 -11.30 -3.01
C TYR A 179 -7.57 -12.04 -4.12
N TYR A 180 -6.90 -13.01 -4.72
CA TYR A 180 -7.61 -14.06 -5.46
C TYR A 180 -8.27 -15.03 -4.47
N ASP A 181 -9.36 -15.69 -4.88
CA ASP A 181 -10.05 -16.67 -4.02
C ASP A 181 -9.11 -17.79 -3.55
N THR A 182 -8.20 -18.23 -4.42
CA THR A 182 -7.19 -19.25 -4.10
C THR A 182 -6.13 -18.72 -3.14
N GLU A 183 -5.66 -17.48 -3.34
CA GLU A 183 -4.68 -16.84 -2.45
C GLU A 183 -5.28 -16.61 -1.06
N ARG A 184 -6.55 -16.21 -0.98
CA ARG A 184 -7.27 -16.05 0.29
C ARG A 184 -7.25 -17.32 1.13
N ILE A 185 -7.47 -18.48 0.50
CA ILE A 185 -7.43 -19.78 1.19
C ILE A 185 -6.01 -20.08 1.69
N GLY A 186 -4.99 -19.80 0.87
CA GLY A 186 -3.59 -19.97 1.24
C GLY A 186 -3.18 -19.07 2.41
N VAL A 187 -3.57 -17.79 2.37
CA VAL A 187 -3.29 -16.81 3.43
C VAL A 187 -4.03 -17.19 4.73
N ASP A 188 -5.28 -17.65 4.66
CA ASP A 188 -6.02 -18.12 5.85
C ASP A 188 -5.32 -19.32 6.51
N LEU A 189 -4.78 -20.25 5.71
CA LEU A 189 -4.01 -21.36 6.24
C LEU A 189 -2.69 -20.91 6.89
N LEU A 190 -1.95 -20.00 6.25
CA LEU A 190 -0.72 -19.43 6.80
C LEU A 190 -0.98 -18.63 8.09
N GLN A 191 -2.11 -17.94 8.17
CA GLN A 191 -2.51 -17.19 9.37
C GLN A 191 -2.70 -18.13 10.56
N ARG A 192 -3.28 -19.32 10.37
CA ARG A 192 -3.40 -20.34 11.43
C ARG A 192 -2.03 -20.86 11.91
N THR A 193 -1.01 -20.83 11.05
CA THR A 193 0.37 -21.21 11.44
C THR A 193 0.98 -20.23 12.43
N ARG A 194 0.54 -18.97 12.47
CA ARG A 194 0.97 -18.00 13.48
C ARG A 194 0.55 -18.40 14.90
N GLU A 195 -0.60 -19.05 15.04
CA GLU A 195 -1.15 -19.49 16.33
C GLU A 195 -0.45 -20.76 16.84
N SER A 196 0.26 -21.48 15.96
CA SER A 196 1.01 -22.67 16.31
C SER A 196 2.35 -22.31 16.98
N PRO A 197 2.68 -22.92 18.13
CA PRO A 197 3.89 -22.60 18.90
C PRO A 197 5.19 -22.95 18.14
N SER A 198 5.16 -23.95 17.26
CA SER A 198 6.33 -24.34 16.46
C SER A 198 6.46 -23.58 15.14
N ARG A 199 5.50 -22.69 14.81
CA ARG A 199 5.39 -22.01 13.50
C ARG A 199 5.45 -22.96 12.30
N THR A 200 5.14 -24.23 12.54
CA THR A 200 5.09 -25.30 11.54
C THR A 200 3.76 -25.99 11.68
N ASN A 201 2.92 -25.87 10.65
CA ASN A 201 1.68 -26.64 10.55
C ASN A 201 1.80 -27.56 9.35
N GLY A 202 1.61 -28.86 9.57
CA GLY A 202 1.39 -29.80 8.48
C GLY A 202 0.04 -29.56 7.81
N LEU A 203 -0.14 -30.13 6.62
CA LEU A 203 -1.45 -30.15 5.99
C LEU A 203 -2.43 -30.92 6.88
N THR A 204 -3.44 -30.23 7.38
CA THR A 204 -4.52 -30.82 8.17
C THR A 204 -5.46 -31.60 7.27
N THR A 205 -6.06 -32.67 7.77
CA THR A 205 -7.12 -33.39 7.05
C THR A 205 -8.35 -32.51 6.85
N ASP A 206 -9.09 -32.73 5.77
CA ASP A 206 -10.29 -31.95 5.44
C ASP A 206 -11.31 -31.96 6.60
N LEU A 207 -11.48 -33.11 7.25
CA LEU A 207 -12.39 -33.25 8.39
C LEU A 207 -11.95 -32.39 9.58
N ALA A 208 -10.64 -32.33 9.85
CA ALA A 208 -10.11 -31.47 10.92
C ALA A 208 -10.31 -29.98 10.59
N GLN A 209 -10.16 -29.59 9.32
CA GLN A 209 -10.43 -28.20 8.90
C GLN A 209 -11.90 -27.81 9.10
N VAL A 210 -12.83 -28.71 8.78
CA VAL A 210 -14.27 -28.49 8.99
C VAL A 210 -14.60 -28.40 10.47
N ALA A 211 -14.03 -29.27 11.31
CA ALA A 211 -14.21 -29.21 12.76
C ALA A 211 -13.72 -27.88 13.34
N SER A 212 -12.54 -27.41 12.94
CA SER A 212 -12.03 -26.09 13.36
C SER A 212 -12.88 -24.93 12.84
N ALA A 213 -13.43 -25.02 11.63
CA ALA A 213 -14.35 -24.02 11.10
C ALA A 213 -15.65 -23.97 11.91
N ALA A 214 -16.22 -25.12 12.28
CA ALA A 214 -17.39 -25.20 13.16
C ALA A 214 -17.10 -24.61 14.54
N GLY A 215 -15.92 -24.88 15.12
CA GLY A 215 -15.48 -24.26 16.36
C GLY A 215 -15.41 -22.74 16.29
N ARG A 216 -14.86 -22.17 15.21
CA ARG A 216 -14.85 -20.70 15.00
C ARG A 216 -16.27 -20.12 14.92
N VAL A 217 -17.19 -20.79 14.22
CA VAL A 217 -18.60 -20.34 14.15
C VAL A 217 -19.26 -20.38 15.52
N GLN A 218 -18.98 -21.42 16.32
CA GLN A 218 -19.48 -21.52 17.69
C GLN A 218 -18.95 -20.38 18.58
N GLU A 219 -17.67 -20.04 18.46
CA GLU A 219 -17.06 -18.90 19.19
C GLU A 219 -17.65 -17.55 18.76
N MET A 220 -17.84 -17.35 17.45
CA MET A 220 -18.51 -16.15 16.92
C MET A 220 -19.94 -16.03 17.46
N LEU A 221 -20.71 -17.12 17.47
CA LEU A 221 -22.06 -17.13 18.06
C LEU A 221 -22.03 -16.84 19.55
N SER A 222 -21.08 -17.41 20.28
CA SER A 222 -20.92 -17.16 21.73
C SER A 222 -20.63 -15.68 22.01
N THR A 223 -19.79 -15.05 21.19
CA THR A 223 -19.47 -13.61 21.28
C THR A 223 -20.71 -12.75 21.01
N VAL A 224 -21.51 -13.10 19.99
CA VAL A 224 -22.76 -12.38 19.68
C VAL A 224 -23.79 -12.55 20.80
N LEU A 225 -23.91 -13.73 21.39
CA LEU A 225 -24.80 -13.97 22.53
C LEU A 225 -24.39 -13.13 23.74
N SER A 226 -23.10 -13.13 24.10
CA SER A 226 -22.56 -12.29 25.18
C SER A 226 -22.84 -10.80 24.93
N TYR A 227 -22.67 -10.34 23.68
CA TYR A 227 -22.97 -8.96 23.33
C TYR A 227 -24.46 -8.62 23.47
N ILE A 228 -25.35 -9.54 23.10
CA ILE A 228 -26.81 -9.34 23.25
C ILE A 228 -27.18 -9.28 24.74
N GLU A 229 -26.61 -10.15 25.57
CA GLU A 229 -26.81 -10.13 27.01
C GLU A 229 -26.33 -8.81 27.63
N ASP A 230 -25.14 -8.33 27.26
CA ASP A 230 -24.59 -7.05 27.73
C ASP A 230 -25.45 -5.85 27.32
N VAL A 231 -25.96 -5.85 26.08
CA VAL A 231 -26.87 -4.80 25.59
C VAL A 231 -28.21 -4.87 26.32
N LEU A 232 -28.73 -6.06 26.60
CA LEU A 232 -30.00 -6.25 27.31
C LEU A 232 -29.92 -5.79 28.77
N VAL A 233 -28.79 -6.06 29.45
CA VAL A 233 -28.49 -5.52 30.79
C VAL A 233 -28.34 -3.99 30.75
N SER A 234 -27.64 -3.45 29.75
CA SER A 234 -27.45 -2.00 29.61
C SER A 234 -28.76 -1.25 29.32
N VAL A 235 -29.64 -1.82 28.50
CA VAL A 235 -30.95 -1.24 28.16
C VAL A 235 -31.92 -1.30 29.33
N SER A 236 -31.89 -2.37 30.14
CA SER A 236 -32.75 -2.50 31.33
C SER A 236 -32.33 -1.55 32.46
N LEU A 237 -31.05 -1.22 32.60
CA LEU A 237 -30.57 -0.20 33.54
C LEU A 237 -30.96 1.23 33.12
N GLY A 238 -31.06 1.52 31.82
CA GLY A 238 -31.52 2.82 31.32
C GLY A 238 -33.01 3.11 31.54
N HIS A 239 -33.82 2.08 31.78
CA HIS A 239 -35.26 2.22 32.04
C HIS A 239 -35.61 2.43 33.53
N ASN A 240 -34.64 2.27 34.45
CA ASN A 240 -34.85 2.41 35.91
C ASN A 240 -34.45 3.80 36.45
N PHE A 241 -34.22 4.79 35.57
CA PHE A 241 -33.85 6.17 35.92
C PHE A 241 -34.87 7.23 35.44
N ASN A 242 -36.15 6.88 35.34
CA ASN A 242 -37.26 7.83 35.19
C ASN A 242 -38.43 7.43 36.09
#